data_AF-A0A520HQX0-F1
#
_entry.id   AF-A0A520HQX0-F1
#
_cell.length_a   1.000
_cell.length_b   1.000
_cell.length_c   1.000
_cell.angle_alpha   90.00
_cell.angle_beta   90.00
_cell.angle_gamma   90.00
#
_symmetry.space_group_name_H-M   'P 1'
#
loop_
_entity.id
_entity.type
_entity.pdbx_description
1 polymer ?
#
loop_
_entity_poly.entity_id
_entity_poly.type
_entity_poly.pdbx_seq_one_letter_code
_entity_poly.pdbx_strand_id
1 'polypeptide(L)'
;MKYLILVITGLLLVGGVLRQKTQKPRVLVFSKTLGWRHSCIPYAISAIQKLGLENDFGVDTTTDAGRFTDEQLKMYSAVIFNSTSGNVLNNQQQTAFERYIQAGGGFVGIHGAAITEYDWPWYGQLMGAFFAHHPNNPNVRKGAIDIVDKKHPATESLPERWERMDEWYNY
;
A
#
# COMPACT_ATOMS: atom_id res chain seq x y z
N MET A 1 49.56 -35.19 -45.14
CA MET A 1 49.48 -33.77 -44.72
C MET A 1 48.19 -33.20 -45.31
N LYS A 2 47.08 -33.12 -44.54
CA LYS A 2 46.57 -31.92 -43.80
C LYS A 2 46.62 -30.67 -44.71
N TYR A 3 45.54 -29.93 -45.01
CA TYR A 3 44.56 -29.35 -44.09
C TYR A 3 43.18 -29.14 -44.75
N LEU A 4 42.11 -29.34 -43.96
CA LEU A 4 40.73 -28.98 -44.28
C LEU A 4 40.45 -27.63 -43.60
N ILE A 5 40.12 -26.59 -44.38
CA ILE A 5 39.76 -25.26 -43.87
C ILE A 5 38.25 -25.28 -43.58
N LEU A 6 37.90 -25.26 -42.28
CA LEU A 6 36.53 -25.04 -41.82
C LEU A 6 36.30 -23.53 -41.68
N VAL A 7 35.44 -22.95 -42.52
CA VAL A 7 34.97 -21.56 -42.35
C VAL A 7 33.73 -21.61 -41.46
N ILE A 8 33.89 -21.24 -40.19
CA ILE A 8 32.78 -21.04 -39.25
C ILE A 8 32.32 -19.60 -39.39
N THR A 9 31.27 -19.35 -40.15
CA THR A 9 30.53 -18.08 -40.14
C THR A 9 29.74 -17.99 -38.83
N GLY A 10 30.25 -17.19 -37.89
CA GLY A 10 29.55 -16.86 -36.64
C GLY A 10 28.36 -15.95 -36.91
N LEU A 11 27.15 -16.42 -36.62
CA LEU A 11 25.93 -15.63 -36.64
C LEU A 11 25.89 -14.78 -35.35
N LEU A 12 26.21 -13.49 -35.45
CA LEU A 12 26.00 -12.52 -34.37
C LEU A 12 24.51 -12.23 -34.24
N LEU A 13 23.82 -12.96 -33.36
CA LEU A 13 22.48 -12.63 -32.90
C LEU A 13 22.58 -11.39 -31.99
N VAL A 14 22.37 -10.20 -32.56
CA VAL A 14 22.10 -8.99 -31.80
C VAL A 14 20.69 -9.14 -31.19
N GLY A 15 20.63 -9.79 -30.02
CA GLY A 15 19.42 -9.85 -29.21
C GLY A 15 19.10 -8.45 -28.71
N GLY A 16 18.27 -7.73 -29.46
CA GLY A 16 17.67 -6.49 -28.98
C GLY A 16 16.85 -6.81 -27.74
N VAL A 17 17.35 -6.40 -26.57
CA VAL A 17 16.56 -6.40 -25.35
C VAL A 17 15.42 -5.41 -25.59
N LEU A 18 14.23 -5.92 -25.88
CA LEU A 18 13.00 -5.13 -25.81
C LEU A 18 12.94 -4.57 -24.40
N ARG A 19 13.30 -3.29 -24.25
CA ARG A 19 13.14 -2.56 -23.00
C ARG A 19 11.65 -2.42 -22.81
N GLN A 20 11.07 -3.37 -22.06
CA GLN A 20 9.66 -3.31 -21.68
C GLN A 20 9.48 -1.96 -20.99
N LYS A 21 8.62 -1.11 -21.55
CA LYS A 21 8.31 0.20 -20.98
C LYS A 21 7.68 -0.10 -19.62
N THR A 22 8.47 -0.01 -18.56
CA THR A 22 7.99 -0.24 -17.20
C THR A 22 6.86 0.75 -16.99
N GLN A 23 5.63 0.25 -16.83
CA GLN A 23 4.53 1.13 -16.49
C GLN A 23 4.90 1.86 -15.22
N LYS A 24 4.66 3.17 -15.22
CA LYS A 24 4.84 4.03 -14.05
C LYS A 24 4.13 3.35 -12.85
N PRO A 25 4.82 3.11 -11.72
CA PRO A 25 4.20 2.53 -10.53
C PRO A 25 2.95 3.31 -10.14
N ARG A 26 1.97 2.65 -9.56
CA ARG A 26 0.71 3.28 -9.19
C ARG A 26 0.13 2.67 -7.93
N VAL A 27 -0.55 3.49 -7.14
CA VAL A 27 -1.24 3.05 -5.93
C VAL A 27 -2.75 3.28 -6.04
N LEU A 28 -3.53 2.43 -5.38
CA LEU A 28 -4.97 2.59 -5.24
C LEU A 28 -5.30 3.05 -3.81
N VAL A 29 -5.81 4.26 -3.65
CA VAL A 29 -6.30 4.79 -2.37
C VAL A 29 -7.79 4.45 -2.24
N PHE A 30 -8.08 3.51 -1.35
CA PHE A 30 -9.43 3.05 -1.05
C PHE A 30 -9.94 3.69 0.25
N SER A 31 -11.11 4.33 0.19
CA SER A 31 -11.67 5.09 1.34
C SER A 31 -13.17 4.83 1.57
N LYS A 32 -13.63 3.60 1.30
CA LYS A 32 -14.99 3.18 1.64
C LYS A 32 -15.14 3.05 3.15
N THR A 33 -16.25 3.56 3.68
CA THR A 33 -16.57 3.52 5.11
C THR A 33 -18.00 3.02 5.27
N LEU A 34 -18.17 1.94 6.03
CA LEU A 34 -19.48 1.43 6.49
C LEU A 34 -19.64 1.53 8.02
N GLY A 35 -18.64 2.10 8.71
CA GLY A 35 -18.73 2.59 10.08
C GLY A 35 -18.50 4.10 10.14
N TRP A 36 -17.70 4.55 11.10
CA TRP A 36 -17.36 5.98 11.25
C TRP A 36 -16.61 6.52 10.03
N ARG A 37 -16.99 7.72 9.59
CA ARG A 37 -16.33 8.42 8.47
C ARG A 37 -15.45 9.55 8.98
N HIS A 38 -14.14 9.37 8.85
CA HIS A 38 -13.16 10.33 9.30
C HIS A 38 -13.09 11.56 8.37
N SER A 39 -13.06 12.76 8.93
CA SER A 39 -12.94 14.02 8.17
C SER A 39 -11.55 14.22 7.54
N CYS A 40 -10.55 13.44 7.98
CA CYS A 40 -9.18 13.51 7.46
C CYS A 40 -8.98 12.84 6.08
N ILE A 41 -9.92 12.01 5.62
CA ILE A 41 -9.86 11.28 4.34
C ILE A 41 -9.41 12.14 3.14
N PRO A 42 -10.04 13.29 2.83
CA PRO A 42 -9.65 14.11 1.68
C PRO A 42 -8.24 14.70 1.81
N TYR A 43 -7.77 14.97 3.03
CA TYR A 43 -6.43 15.49 3.28
C TYR A 43 -5.37 14.41 3.06
N ALA A 44 -5.61 13.18 3.50
CA ALA A 44 -4.74 12.04 3.22
C ALA A 44 -4.65 11.74 1.71
N ILE A 45 -5.77 11.78 0.98
CA ILE A 45 -5.79 11.66 -0.49
C ILE A 45 -4.90 12.74 -1.13
N SER A 46 -5.08 13.99 -0.73
CA SER A 46 -4.31 15.12 -1.29
C SER A 46 -2.81 14.97 -1.01
N ALA A 47 -2.45 14.50 0.19
CA ALA A 47 -1.06 14.24 0.54
C ALA A 47 -0.44 13.12 -0.29
N ILE A 48 -1.16 12.00 -0.49
CA ILE A 48 -0.68 10.88 -1.31
C ILE A 48 -0.55 11.29 -2.79
N GLN A 49 -1.51 12.06 -3.31
CA GLN A 49 -1.42 12.61 -4.68
C GLN A 49 -0.21 13.51 -4.86
N LYS A 50 0.08 14.38 -3.89
CA LYS A 50 1.29 15.20 -3.88
C LYS A 50 2.55 14.34 -3.88
N LEU A 51 2.61 13.30 -3.04
CA LEU A 51 3.73 12.34 -3.04
C LEU A 51 3.88 11.63 -4.38
N GLY A 52 2.79 11.26 -5.04
CA GLY A 52 2.79 10.65 -6.37
C GLY A 52 3.40 11.55 -7.44
N LEU A 53 3.08 12.85 -7.40
CA LEU A 53 3.67 13.85 -8.27
C LEU A 53 5.17 14.03 -8.00
N GLU A 54 5.56 14.13 -6.73
CA GLU A 54 6.94 14.39 -6.31
C GLU A 54 7.88 13.19 -6.54
N ASN A 55 7.34 11.96 -6.56
CA ASN A 55 8.12 10.72 -6.63
C ASN A 55 7.80 9.86 -7.87
N ASP A 56 7.19 10.45 -8.89
CA ASP A 56 6.89 9.81 -10.17
C ASP A 56 6.12 8.47 -10.07
N PHE A 57 5.02 8.45 -9.30
CA PHE A 57 4.04 7.35 -9.31
C PHE A 57 2.59 7.86 -9.48
N GLY A 58 1.72 7.02 -10.05
CA GLY A 58 0.30 7.32 -10.23
C GLY A 58 -0.51 7.10 -8.95
N VAL A 59 -1.61 7.84 -8.79
CA VAL A 59 -2.51 7.70 -7.65
C VAL A 59 -3.95 7.66 -8.14
N ASP A 60 -4.59 6.50 -8.03
CA ASP A 60 -6.03 6.37 -8.24
C ASP A 60 -6.73 6.35 -6.89
N THR A 61 -7.94 6.93 -6.81
CA THR A 61 -8.74 6.96 -5.58
C THR A 61 -10.10 6.34 -5.83
N THR A 62 -10.63 5.57 -4.89
CA THR A 62 -11.97 4.99 -5.02
C THR A 62 -12.64 4.78 -3.65
N THR A 63 -13.97 4.82 -3.65
CA THR A 63 -14.81 4.28 -2.57
C THR A 63 -15.59 3.04 -3.02
N ASP A 64 -15.42 2.64 -4.29
CA ASP A 64 -16.09 1.50 -4.89
C ASP A 64 -15.28 0.21 -4.65
N ALA A 65 -15.86 -0.70 -3.86
CA ALA A 65 -15.28 -2.03 -3.60
C ALA A 65 -15.30 -2.93 -4.85
N GLY A 66 -16.08 -2.59 -5.88
CA GLY A 66 -16.06 -3.27 -7.19
C GLY A 66 -14.70 -3.23 -7.89
N ARG A 67 -13.76 -2.40 -7.41
CA ARG A 67 -12.36 -2.38 -7.86
C ARG A 67 -11.50 -3.51 -7.30
N PHE A 68 -11.99 -4.27 -6.33
CA PHE A 68 -11.26 -5.40 -5.74
C PHE A 68 -11.48 -6.67 -6.56
N THR A 69 -10.91 -6.69 -7.76
CA THR A 69 -10.79 -7.87 -8.64
C THR A 69 -9.34 -8.10 -9.01
N ASP A 70 -8.96 -9.32 -9.37
CA ASP A 70 -7.59 -9.68 -9.74
C ASP A 70 -7.07 -8.81 -10.90
N GLU A 71 -7.91 -8.55 -11.90
CA GLU A 71 -7.56 -7.74 -13.07
C GLU A 71 -7.31 -6.28 -12.72
N GLN A 72 -8.07 -5.74 -11.77
CA GLN A 72 -7.91 -4.35 -11.35
C GLN A 72 -6.71 -4.22 -10.40
N LEU A 73 -6.59 -5.11 -9.41
CA LEU A 73 -5.57 -5.02 -8.36
C LEU A 73 -4.15 -5.23 -8.90
N LYS A 74 -3.94 -6.12 -9.89
CA LYS A 74 -2.62 -6.32 -10.52
C LYS A 74 -2.02 -5.08 -11.18
N MET A 75 -2.84 -4.05 -11.40
CA MET A 75 -2.39 -2.78 -11.98
C MET A 75 -1.69 -1.86 -10.97
N TYR A 76 -1.73 -2.21 -9.67
CA TYR A 76 -1.25 -1.35 -8.58
C TYR A 76 -0.09 -1.99 -7.84
N SER A 77 0.96 -1.21 -7.62
CA SER A 77 2.10 -1.58 -6.79
C SER A 77 1.72 -1.66 -5.31
N ALA A 78 0.77 -0.85 -4.86
CA ALA A 78 0.20 -0.93 -3.52
C ALA A 78 -1.28 -0.54 -3.48
N VAL A 79 -2.01 -1.11 -2.54
CA VAL A 79 -3.37 -0.69 -2.15
C VAL A 79 -3.29 -0.04 -0.78
N ILE A 80 -3.86 1.16 -0.67
CA ILE A 80 -3.87 1.98 0.54
C ILE A 80 -5.29 2.00 1.10
N PHE A 81 -5.50 1.42 2.28
CA PHE A 81 -6.75 1.58 3.02
C PHE A 81 -6.67 2.88 3.80
N ASN A 82 -7.27 3.93 3.24
CA ASN A 82 -7.25 5.27 3.83
C ASN A 82 -8.50 5.51 4.67
N SER A 83 -8.35 5.30 5.99
CA SER A 83 -9.39 5.53 6.98
C SER A 83 -10.73 4.86 6.65
N THR A 84 -10.66 3.64 6.10
CA THR A 84 -11.81 2.75 5.92
C THR A 84 -12.44 2.43 7.28
N SER A 85 -13.63 1.86 7.31
CA SER A 85 -14.26 1.43 8.57
C SER A 85 -15.39 0.44 8.33
N GLY A 86 -15.57 -0.51 9.24
CA GLY A 86 -16.56 -1.57 9.10
C GLY A 86 -16.13 -2.66 8.10
N ASN A 87 -17.08 -3.51 7.69
CA ASN A 87 -16.86 -4.63 6.78
C ASN A 87 -17.14 -4.19 5.33
N VAL A 88 -16.11 -3.73 4.62
CA VAL A 88 -16.19 -2.94 3.39
C VAL A 88 -16.08 -3.77 2.10
N LEU A 89 -15.54 -4.99 2.20
CA LEU A 89 -15.37 -5.97 1.13
C LEU A 89 -16.25 -7.20 1.36
N ASN A 90 -16.85 -7.73 0.32
CA ASN A 90 -17.50 -9.04 0.38
C ASN A 90 -16.48 -10.18 0.20
N ASN A 91 -16.90 -11.44 0.41
CA ASN A 91 -16.01 -12.61 0.33
C ASN A 91 -15.22 -12.72 -1.00
N GLN A 92 -15.82 -12.37 -2.13
CA GLN A 92 -15.12 -12.41 -3.42
C GLN A 92 -14.01 -11.36 -3.50
N GLN A 93 -14.29 -10.15 -3.03
CA GLN A 93 -13.35 -9.02 -2.98
C GLN A 93 -12.24 -9.26 -1.96
N GLN A 94 -12.58 -9.85 -0.81
CA GLN A 94 -11.62 -10.31 0.19
C GLN A 94 -10.65 -11.31 -0.44
N THR A 95 -11.17 -12.37 -1.09
CA THR A 95 -10.32 -13.39 -1.72
C THR A 95 -9.41 -12.80 -2.82
N ALA A 96 -9.90 -11.84 -3.62
CA ALA A 96 -9.09 -11.14 -4.61
C ALA A 96 -7.95 -10.33 -3.95
N PHE A 97 -8.23 -9.69 -2.81
CA PHE A 97 -7.23 -8.98 -2.03
C PHE A 97 -6.19 -9.91 -1.40
N GLU A 98 -6.60 -11.09 -0.89
CA GLU A 98 -5.64 -12.10 -0.40
C GLU A 98 -4.67 -12.51 -1.49
N ARG A 99 -5.18 -12.85 -2.68
CA ARG A 99 -4.34 -13.22 -3.84
C ARG A 99 -3.41 -12.09 -4.25
N TYR A 100 -3.89 -10.84 -4.22
CA TYR A 100 -3.07 -9.67 -4.51
C TYR A 100 -1.87 -9.56 -3.56
N ILE A 101 -2.09 -9.67 -2.26
CA ILE A 101 -1.02 -9.61 -1.25
C ILE A 101 -0.08 -10.82 -1.37
N GLN A 102 -0.62 -12.03 -1.52
CA GLN A 102 0.17 -13.25 -1.69
C GLN A 102 1.04 -13.24 -2.97
N ALA A 103 0.60 -12.52 -4.00
CA ALA A 103 1.36 -12.31 -5.23
C ALA A 103 2.43 -11.19 -5.13
N GLY A 104 2.63 -10.60 -3.94
CA GLY A 104 3.62 -9.55 -3.70
C GLY A 104 3.08 -8.13 -3.84
N GLY A 105 1.76 -7.94 -3.88
CA GLY A 105 1.13 -6.62 -3.84
C GLY A 105 1.39 -5.89 -2.52
N GLY A 106 1.67 -4.59 -2.59
CA GLY A 106 1.91 -3.77 -1.41
C GLY A 106 0.63 -3.38 -0.68
N PHE A 107 0.71 -3.23 0.65
CA PHE A 107 -0.40 -2.76 1.47
C PHE A 107 0.04 -1.61 2.38
N VAL A 108 -0.83 -0.62 2.54
CA VAL A 108 -0.68 0.45 3.54
C VAL A 108 -2.03 0.67 4.22
N GLY A 109 -2.08 0.49 5.54
CA GLY A 109 -3.23 0.87 6.37
C GLY A 109 -3.01 2.24 7.00
N ILE A 110 -4.01 3.13 6.90
CA ILE A 110 -3.99 4.45 7.55
C ILE A 110 -5.19 4.56 8.49
N HIS A 111 -4.92 4.86 9.76
CA HIS A 111 -5.90 5.20 10.80
C HIS A 111 -7.06 4.20 10.89
N GLY A 112 -8.25 4.57 10.39
CA GLY A 112 -9.46 3.73 10.38
C GLY A 112 -9.29 2.37 9.70
N ALA A 113 -8.23 2.14 8.92
CA ALA A 113 -7.87 0.81 8.45
C ALA A 113 -7.78 -0.23 9.60
N ALA A 114 -7.40 0.17 10.81
CA ALA A 114 -7.41 -0.69 11.99
C ALA A 114 -8.82 -0.97 12.59
N ILE A 115 -9.85 -0.27 12.11
CA ILE A 115 -11.28 -0.39 12.48
C ILE A 115 -12.08 -1.04 11.33
N THR A 116 -11.39 -1.79 10.47
CA THR A 116 -11.94 -2.34 9.22
C THR A 116 -11.89 -3.86 9.27
N GLU A 117 -12.91 -4.55 8.73
CA GLU A 117 -12.92 -6.00 8.50
C GLU A 117 -12.68 -6.89 9.75
N TYR A 118 -13.30 -6.55 10.90
CA TYR A 118 -13.19 -7.33 12.13
C TYR A 118 -13.58 -8.82 11.99
N ASP A 119 -14.53 -9.13 11.11
CA ASP A 119 -15.04 -10.50 10.89
C ASP A 119 -14.17 -11.32 9.91
N TRP A 120 -13.05 -10.76 9.44
CA TRP A 120 -12.14 -11.39 8.48
C TRP A 120 -10.75 -11.57 9.12
N PRO A 121 -10.50 -12.71 9.80
CA PRO A 121 -9.28 -12.93 10.57
C PRO A 121 -7.99 -12.77 9.77
N TRP A 122 -8.02 -13.07 8.46
CA TRP A 122 -6.89 -12.89 7.58
C TRP A 122 -6.45 -11.43 7.49
N TYR A 123 -7.39 -10.48 7.42
CA TYR A 123 -7.07 -9.05 7.43
C TYR A 123 -6.49 -8.62 8.78
N GLY A 124 -6.98 -9.18 9.89
CA GLY A 124 -6.39 -8.97 11.21
C GLY A 124 -4.91 -9.39 11.27
N GLN A 125 -4.56 -10.51 10.63
CA GLN A 125 -3.16 -10.96 10.52
C GLN A 125 -2.32 -10.03 9.63
N LEU A 126 -2.90 -9.52 8.53
CA LEU A 126 -2.23 -8.54 7.66
C LEU A 126 -1.96 -7.21 8.39
N MET A 127 -2.94 -6.70 9.14
CA MET A 127 -2.81 -5.46 9.92
C MET A 127 -1.90 -5.61 11.14
N GLY A 128 -1.78 -6.82 11.69
CA GLY A 128 -1.03 -7.13 12.90
C GLY A 128 -1.77 -6.84 14.21
N ALA A 129 -2.78 -5.97 14.19
CA ALA A 129 -3.69 -5.74 15.30
C ALA A 129 -4.97 -5.00 14.86
N PHE A 130 -6.01 -5.07 15.68
CA PHE A 130 -7.22 -4.26 15.53
C PHE A 130 -7.27 -3.16 16.58
N PHE A 131 -7.94 -2.05 16.23
CA PHE A 131 -8.20 -0.97 17.17
C PHE A 131 -8.96 -1.47 18.41
N ALA A 132 -8.43 -1.15 19.60
CA ALA A 132 -9.08 -1.38 20.87
C ALA A 132 -9.81 -0.13 21.38
N HIS A 133 -9.09 0.99 21.51
CA HIS A 133 -9.63 2.29 21.93
C HIS A 133 -8.62 3.43 21.70
N HIS A 134 -9.06 4.67 21.90
CA HIS A 134 -8.22 5.87 21.98
C HIS A 134 -8.65 6.72 23.18
N PRO A 135 -7.88 7.74 23.60
CA PRO A 135 -8.33 8.65 24.65
C PRO A 135 -9.69 9.27 24.32
N ASN A 136 -10.50 9.57 25.34
CA ASN A 136 -11.76 10.28 25.18
C ASN A 136 -11.64 11.69 25.77
N ASN A 137 -12.36 12.67 25.19
CA ASN A 137 -12.53 14.04 25.70
C ASN A 137 -11.25 14.74 26.21
N PRO A 138 -10.42 15.32 25.32
CA PRO A 138 -10.45 15.21 23.86
C PRO A 138 -9.83 13.89 23.38
N ASN A 139 -10.28 13.42 22.22
CA ASN A 139 -9.72 12.25 21.54
C ASN A 139 -8.38 12.56 20.84
N VAL A 140 -8.27 13.75 20.25
CA VAL A 140 -7.02 14.25 19.66
C VAL A 140 -6.14 14.85 20.75
N ARG A 141 -4.90 14.37 20.87
CA ARG A 141 -3.95 14.79 21.92
C ARG A 141 -2.54 14.93 21.35
N LYS A 142 -1.72 15.73 22.03
CA LYS A 142 -0.29 15.78 21.76
C LYS A 142 0.34 14.48 22.26
N GLY A 143 1.01 13.76 21.37
CA GLY A 143 1.79 12.56 21.67
C GLY A 143 3.23 12.75 21.22
N ALA A 144 4.14 12.02 21.87
CA ALA A 144 5.52 11.89 21.43
C ALA A 144 5.72 10.51 20.78
N ILE A 145 6.42 10.49 19.65
CA ILE A 145 6.77 9.29 18.91
C ILE A 145 8.26 9.05 19.12
N ASP A 146 8.61 7.88 19.61
CA ASP A 146 9.99 7.40 19.74
C ASP A 146 10.32 6.45 18.59
N ILE A 147 11.40 6.72 17.87
CA ILE A 147 11.87 5.87 16.77
C ILE A 147 12.73 4.73 17.34
N VAL A 148 12.18 3.52 17.32
CA VAL A 148 12.80 2.32 17.90
C VAL A 148 13.82 1.64 16.97
N ASP A 149 13.64 1.77 15.65
CA ASP A 149 14.61 1.30 14.66
C ASP A 149 15.00 2.48 13.76
N LYS A 150 16.27 2.89 13.80
CA LYS A 150 16.82 4.00 13.01
C LYS A 150 17.50 3.54 11.72
N LYS A 151 17.57 2.24 11.46
CA LYS A 151 18.20 1.67 10.25
C LYS A 151 17.17 1.34 9.17
N HIS A 152 15.89 1.33 9.52
CA HIS A 152 14.83 1.03 8.56
C HIS A 152 14.63 2.21 7.59
N PRO A 153 14.46 1.99 6.27
CA PRO A 153 14.30 3.07 5.29
C PRO A 153 13.13 4.03 5.58
N ALA A 154 12.07 3.55 6.24
CA ALA A 154 10.92 4.36 6.63
C ALA A 154 11.19 5.33 7.80
N THR A 155 12.28 5.16 8.55
CA THR A 155 12.56 5.88 9.79
C THR A 155 13.98 6.45 9.87
N GLU A 156 14.89 6.08 8.98
CA GLU A 156 16.30 6.51 9.00
C GLU A 156 16.50 8.04 8.90
N SER A 157 15.55 8.74 8.27
CA SER A 157 15.59 10.20 8.12
C SER A 157 14.84 10.95 9.23
N LEU A 158 14.16 10.23 10.14
CA LEU A 158 13.35 10.84 11.20
C LEU A 158 14.21 11.15 12.43
N PRO A 159 13.87 12.21 13.19
CA PRO A 159 14.48 12.46 14.49
C PRO A 159 14.16 11.33 15.47
N GLU A 160 15.04 11.10 16.45
CA GLU A 160 14.87 10.04 17.46
C GLU A 160 13.55 10.12 18.20
N ARG A 161 13.13 11.33 18.54
CA ARG A 161 11.87 11.63 19.19
C ARG A 161 11.27 12.88 18.60
N TRP A 162 9.97 12.86 18.33
CA TRP A 162 9.23 14.03 17.86
C TRP A 162 7.79 14.02 18.36
N GLU A 163 7.12 15.15 18.29
CA GLU A 163 5.76 15.31 18.79
C GLU A 163 4.76 15.59 17.68
N ARG A 164 3.52 15.12 17.87
CA ARG A 164 2.42 15.33 16.94
C ARG A 164 1.09 15.44 17.67
N MET A 165 0.14 16.20 17.12
CA MET A 165 -1.26 16.14 17.52
C MET A 165 -1.95 15.07 16.69
N ASP A 166 -2.50 14.04 17.33
CA ASP A 166 -3.24 12.98 16.64
C ASP A 166 -4.24 12.29 17.57
N GLU A 167 -5.10 11.46 16.98
CA GLU A 167 -5.94 10.51 17.72
C GLU A 167 -5.17 9.18 17.86
N TRP A 168 -4.55 8.97 19.02
CA TRP A 168 -3.64 7.84 19.24
C TRP A 168 -4.40 6.56 19.61
N TYR A 169 -4.15 5.48 18.87
CA TYR A 169 -4.81 4.19 19.09
C TYR A 169 -4.02 3.28 20.03
N ASN A 170 -4.76 2.58 20.88
CA ASN A 170 -4.33 1.37 21.57
C ASN A 170 -4.90 0.15 20.84
N TYR A 171 -4.20 -0.98 20.96
CA TYR A 171 -4.43 -2.22 20.26
C TYR A 171 -4.44 -3.40 21.24
#